data_AF-A0A532DH28-F1
#
_entry.id   AF-A0A532DH28-F1
#
_cell.length_a   1.000
_cell.length_b   1.000
_cell.length_c   1.000
_cell.angle_alpha   90.00
_cell.angle_beta   90.00
_cell.angle_gamma   90.00
#
_symmetry.space_group_name_H-M   'P 1'
#
loop_
_entity.id
_entity.type
_entity.pdbx_description
1 polymer ?
#
loop_
_entity_poly.entity_id
_entity_poly.type
_entity_poly.pdbx_seq_one_letter_code
_entity_poly.pdbx_strand_id
1 'polypeptide(L)'
;MKHSRGAAVHKATWAIACLVFGGTVNCALAESPSPTTHWGGLAYPDTHSKLELGYTGNRFTEFNREGERYNPVRETMGINLGTMSWTEHWKRFEGWSTNLTIGAGPTGEQPTRYLQNEFIHDMIYGIPKVPTDQTRDGVDFMVDSSITRWLPLLDQPKKIFVGIGSSTGSLYYEVSARVGIRGAKIGSSALSLLGWGETHNLAANFVRGFQWSAMGRIAQAYGGAAFRHVSPQNYILQTSLSWGIYDEQPLPKFEIETGVSMDSGLFVDFQGKTLEERFSSLATIRVRNFAFESWNDMVNRKDYGPTYGLRLTVDVYQWIAPLFQ
;
A
#
# COMPACT_ATOMS: atom_id res chain seq x y z
N MET A 1 50.96 10.83 25.33
CA MET A 1 50.17 11.94 24.73
C MET A 1 49.65 11.53 23.36
N LYS A 2 48.59 10.72 23.34
CA LYS A 2 47.76 10.39 22.18
C LYS A 2 46.38 10.05 22.77
N HIS A 3 45.32 10.36 22.04
CA HIS A 3 43.89 10.23 22.38
C HIS A 3 43.21 11.50 22.91
N SER A 4 42.63 12.28 21.99
CA SER A 4 41.34 12.97 22.23
C SER A 4 40.64 13.53 20.97
N ARG A 5 41.19 13.37 19.75
CA ARG A 5 40.59 13.98 18.54
C ARG A 5 39.47 13.18 17.85
N GLY A 6 39.25 11.91 18.20
CA GLY A 6 38.26 11.04 17.52
C GLY A 6 36.80 11.21 18.00
N ALA A 7 36.59 11.62 19.26
CA ALA A 7 35.25 11.66 19.85
C ALA A 7 34.45 12.94 19.49
N ALA A 8 35.13 14.02 19.12
CA ALA A 8 34.49 15.29 18.78
C ALA A 8 33.85 15.28 17.39
N VAL A 9 34.47 14.58 16.42
CA VAL A 9 33.97 14.51 15.03
C VAL A 9 32.69 13.69 14.96
N HIS A 10 32.59 12.57 15.69
CA HIS A 10 31.36 11.78 15.72
C HIS A 10 30.17 12.49 16.36
N LYS A 11 30.39 13.27 17.43
CA LYS A 11 29.31 14.04 18.07
C LYS A 11 28.82 15.19 17.19
N ALA A 12 29.70 15.80 16.39
CA ALA A 12 29.32 16.82 15.42
C ALA A 12 28.50 16.26 14.25
N THR A 13 28.79 15.04 13.77
CA THR A 13 28.01 14.39 12.70
C THR A 13 26.59 14.04 13.16
N TRP A 14 26.41 13.55 14.40
CA TRP A 14 25.09 13.30 14.97
C TRP A 14 24.32 14.59 15.24
N ALA A 15 24.97 15.65 15.72
CA ALA A 15 24.34 16.95 15.92
C ALA A 15 23.89 17.60 14.60
N ILE A 16 24.68 17.47 13.52
CA ILE A 16 24.32 17.96 12.19
C ILE A 16 23.19 17.11 11.58
N ALA A 17 23.20 15.78 11.76
CA ALA A 17 22.07 14.94 11.37
C ALA A 17 20.80 15.34 12.13
N CYS A 18 20.87 15.54 13.45
CA CYS A 18 19.74 16.01 14.25
C CYS A 18 19.31 17.45 13.94
N LEU A 19 20.20 18.32 13.44
CA LEU A 19 19.86 19.68 13.01
C LEU A 19 19.27 19.71 11.58
N VAL A 20 19.68 18.80 10.70
CA VAL A 20 19.07 18.61 9.37
C VAL A 20 17.68 17.96 9.50
N PHE A 21 17.47 17.09 10.49
CA PHE A 21 16.16 16.55 10.85
C PHE A 21 15.34 17.46 11.80
N GLY A 22 15.97 18.41 12.50
CA GLY A 22 15.34 19.26 13.52
C GLY A 22 14.87 20.62 13.03
N GLY A 23 15.20 21.02 11.80
CA GLY A 23 14.82 22.31 11.24
C GLY A 23 13.60 22.23 10.33
N THR A 24 12.41 22.40 10.93
CA THR A 24 11.04 22.41 10.36
C THR A 24 10.43 21.04 10.04
N VAL A 25 10.07 20.29 11.10
CA VAL A 25 9.20 19.11 10.99
C VAL A 25 7.78 19.54 11.32
N ASN A 26 6.98 19.84 10.29
CA ASN A 26 5.52 19.85 10.45
C ASN A 26 5.05 18.41 10.22
N CYS A 27 4.82 17.69 11.31
CA CYS A 27 4.36 16.31 11.31
C CYS A 27 2.99 16.20 10.63
N ALA A 28 2.80 15.30 9.64
CA ALA A 28 1.50 14.66 9.30
C ALA A 28 1.53 13.72 8.05
N LEU A 29 0.79 12.57 8.10
CA LEU A 29 1.05 11.18 7.59
C LEU A 29 0.37 10.23 6.34
N ALA A 30 1.03 9.19 5.70
CA ALA A 30 1.07 8.32 4.42
C ALA A 30 0.20 7.12 3.83
N GLU A 31 0.73 6.57 2.68
CA GLU A 31 0.79 5.25 1.96
C GLU A 31 0.35 3.94 2.65
N SER A 32 0.16 2.89 1.82
CA SER A 32 -0.26 1.54 2.24
C SER A 32 0.79 0.80 3.09
N PRO A 33 0.42 0.27 4.27
CA PRO A 33 1.32 -0.50 5.12
C PRO A 33 1.65 -1.87 4.52
N SER A 34 2.84 -2.37 4.80
CA SER A 34 3.11 -3.80 4.66
C SER A 34 2.31 -4.60 5.70
N PRO A 35 1.84 -5.82 5.37
CA PRO A 35 2.19 -6.60 4.18
C PRO A 35 1.22 -6.44 2.99
N THR A 36 0.29 -5.49 3.04
CA THR A 36 -0.88 -5.41 2.15
C THR A 36 -0.56 -5.38 0.66
N THR A 37 0.59 -4.83 0.28
CA THR A 37 1.05 -4.83 -1.12
C THR A 37 1.12 -6.25 -1.71
N HIS A 38 1.54 -7.24 -0.91
CA HIS A 38 1.62 -8.65 -1.31
C HIS A 38 0.29 -9.41 -1.21
N TRP A 39 -0.76 -8.74 -0.72
CA TRP A 39 -2.11 -9.28 -0.67
C TRP A 39 -2.99 -8.70 -1.78
N GLY A 40 -2.46 -7.81 -2.63
CA GLY A 40 -3.20 -7.21 -3.73
C GLY A 40 -3.75 -5.81 -3.47
N GLY A 41 -3.49 -5.22 -2.30
CA GLY A 41 -3.84 -3.83 -2.04
C GLY A 41 -3.02 -2.86 -2.90
N LEU A 42 -3.66 -1.77 -3.34
CA LEU A 42 -2.99 -0.75 -4.14
C LEU A 42 -1.92 -0.04 -3.31
N ALA A 43 -0.70 0.03 -3.84
CA ALA A 43 0.49 0.51 -3.11
C ALA A 43 1.15 1.73 -3.78
N TYR A 44 0.36 2.54 -4.47
CA TYR A 44 0.85 3.78 -5.07
C TYR A 44 1.32 4.78 -4.00
N PRO A 45 2.40 5.54 -4.27
CA PRO A 45 2.81 6.64 -3.40
C PRO A 45 1.76 7.76 -3.36
N ASP A 46 1.65 8.49 -2.24
CA ASP A 46 0.70 9.60 -2.15
C ASP A 46 1.17 10.85 -2.88
N THR A 47 0.26 11.47 -3.63
CA THR A 47 0.53 12.67 -4.42
C THR A 47 0.58 13.96 -3.60
N HIS A 48 0.21 13.90 -2.33
CA HIS A 48 0.15 15.04 -1.40
C HIS A 48 0.55 14.61 0.02
N SER A 49 0.93 15.60 0.85
CA SER A 49 1.05 15.37 2.30
C SER A 49 -0.35 15.12 2.86
N LYS A 50 -0.50 14.03 3.61
CA LYS A 50 -1.72 13.56 4.31
C LYS A 50 -1.29 12.94 5.65
N LEU A 51 -2.21 12.62 6.61
CA LEU A 51 -2.10 11.89 7.92
C LEU A 51 -3.15 10.81 8.05
N GLU A 52 -2.78 9.59 7.67
CA GLU A 52 -3.67 8.45 7.62
C GLU A 52 -3.56 7.59 8.89
N LEU A 53 -4.69 7.48 9.58
CA LEU A 53 -4.94 6.44 10.57
C LEU A 53 -5.85 5.40 9.94
N GLY A 54 -5.60 4.13 10.20
CA GLY A 54 -6.41 3.10 9.58
C GLY A 54 -6.35 1.75 10.27
N TYR A 55 -7.21 0.87 9.79
CA TYR A 55 -7.20 -0.54 10.06
C TYR A 55 -6.98 -1.28 8.74
N THR A 56 -6.11 -2.28 8.79
CA THR A 56 -5.84 -3.16 7.65
C THR A 56 -5.91 -4.61 8.09
N GLY A 57 -6.71 -5.41 7.39
CA GLY A 57 -6.87 -6.84 7.65
C GLY A 57 -6.45 -7.65 6.43
N ASN A 58 -5.45 -8.52 6.58
CA ASN A 58 -5.01 -9.43 5.53
C ASN A 58 -5.17 -10.88 5.98
N ARG A 59 -5.81 -11.72 5.16
CA ARG A 59 -6.04 -13.14 5.46
C ARG A 59 -5.00 -14.02 4.77
N PHE A 60 -4.37 -14.91 5.52
CA PHE A 60 -3.48 -15.93 4.99
C PHE A 60 -4.04 -17.32 5.27
N THR A 61 -4.00 -18.19 4.25
CA THR A 61 -4.39 -19.59 4.38
C THR A 61 -3.28 -20.52 3.88
N GLU A 62 -3.10 -21.65 4.56
CA GLU A 62 -2.09 -22.67 4.21
C GLU A 62 -2.61 -23.73 3.22
N PHE A 63 -3.93 -23.74 2.96
CA PHE A 63 -4.63 -24.77 2.19
C PHE A 63 -5.05 -24.29 0.80
N ASN A 64 -4.89 -25.13 -0.22
CA ASN A 64 -5.48 -24.95 -1.55
C ASN A 64 -6.99 -25.24 -1.59
N ARG A 65 -7.62 -25.05 -2.76
CA ARG A 65 -9.06 -25.32 -2.96
C ARG A 65 -9.41 -26.79 -2.74
N GLU A 66 -8.46 -27.67 -2.93
CA GLU A 66 -8.53 -29.11 -2.72
C GLU A 66 -8.29 -29.49 -1.24
N GLY A 67 -7.97 -28.52 -0.37
CA GLY A 67 -7.69 -28.75 1.06
C GLY A 67 -6.28 -29.25 1.35
N GLU A 68 -5.39 -29.26 0.36
CA GLU A 68 -3.99 -29.66 0.50
C GLU A 68 -3.11 -28.48 0.93
N ARG A 69 -2.11 -28.76 1.77
CA ARG A 69 -1.13 -27.75 2.17
C ARG A 69 -0.12 -27.51 1.05
N TYR A 70 0.21 -26.25 0.80
CA TYR A 70 1.13 -25.88 -0.28
C TYR A 70 2.47 -25.29 0.20
N ASN A 71 2.59 -24.92 1.48
CA ASN A 71 3.77 -24.26 2.03
C ASN A 71 4.18 -24.86 3.40
N PRO A 72 5.38 -24.53 3.93
CA PRO A 72 5.82 -25.03 5.23
C PRO A 72 5.18 -24.33 6.43
N VAL A 73 4.36 -23.29 6.22
CA VAL A 73 3.61 -22.60 7.28
C VAL A 73 2.46 -23.52 7.69
N ARG A 74 2.34 -23.82 8.98
CA ARG A 74 1.35 -24.77 9.52
C ARG A 74 0.19 -24.09 10.24
N GLU A 75 0.01 -22.80 9.99
CA GLU A 75 -0.93 -21.95 10.68
C GLU A 75 -1.62 -21.04 9.67
N THR A 76 -2.92 -20.87 9.83
CA THR A 76 -3.68 -19.78 9.23
C THR A 76 -3.53 -18.54 10.12
N MET A 77 -3.57 -17.36 9.50
CA MET A 77 -3.42 -16.11 10.23
C MET A 77 -4.31 -15.01 9.64
N GLY A 78 -4.81 -14.14 10.51
CA GLY A 78 -5.37 -12.85 10.14
C GLY A 78 -4.38 -11.78 10.58
N ILE A 79 -3.80 -11.04 9.64
CA ILE A 79 -2.88 -9.95 9.94
C ILE A 79 -3.72 -8.68 10.08
N ASN A 80 -4.14 -8.40 11.31
CA ASN A 80 -5.08 -7.32 11.64
C ASN A 80 -4.33 -6.16 12.28
N LEU A 81 -3.90 -5.20 11.47
CA LEU A 81 -3.05 -4.11 11.93
C LEU A 81 -3.86 -2.82 12.08
N GLY A 82 -3.79 -2.23 13.28
CA GLY A 82 -4.00 -0.80 13.42
C GLY A 82 -2.77 -0.08 12.85
N THR A 83 -2.99 0.90 11.99
CA THR A 83 -1.97 1.49 11.14
C THR A 83 -1.97 3.00 11.26
N MET A 84 -0.79 3.57 11.29
CA MET A 84 -0.53 5.00 11.22
C MET A 84 0.56 5.18 10.18
N SER A 85 0.26 5.89 9.14
CA SER A 85 1.14 6.04 8.00
C SER A 85 1.53 7.49 7.90
N TRP A 86 2.83 7.89 7.67
CA TRP A 86 3.56 9.20 7.36
C TRP A 86 4.06 9.68 5.98
N THR A 87 3.39 10.60 5.23
CA THR A 87 3.85 11.17 3.93
C THR A 87 4.02 12.67 4.03
N GLU A 88 5.22 13.15 3.72
CA GLU A 88 5.51 14.58 3.57
C GLU A 88 6.11 14.90 2.20
N HIS A 89 5.57 15.92 1.52
CA HIS A 89 6.14 16.52 0.31
C HIS A 89 6.97 17.74 0.68
N TRP A 90 8.29 17.62 0.58
CA TRP A 90 9.22 18.59 1.12
C TRP A 90 9.21 19.91 0.34
N LYS A 91 8.93 21.02 1.02
CA LYS A 91 9.02 22.37 0.42
C LYS A 91 10.44 22.74 -0.02
N ARG A 92 11.46 22.32 0.75
CA ARG A 92 12.88 22.59 0.44
C ARG A 92 13.43 21.72 -0.70
N PHE A 93 12.84 20.56 -0.92
CA PHE A 93 13.25 19.61 -1.95
C PHE A 93 12.07 19.35 -2.88
N GLU A 94 11.69 20.36 -3.66
CA GLU A 94 10.52 20.31 -4.52
C GLU A 94 10.55 19.06 -5.42
N GLY A 95 9.44 18.33 -5.43
CA GLY A 95 9.30 17.07 -6.16
C GLY A 95 9.82 15.85 -5.40
N TRP A 96 10.24 15.96 -4.14
CA TRP A 96 10.52 14.81 -3.29
C TRP A 96 9.45 14.64 -2.21
N SER A 97 9.11 13.38 -1.94
CA SER A 97 8.32 13.00 -0.77
C SER A 97 8.98 11.87 0.01
N THR A 98 8.75 11.85 1.32
CA THR A 98 9.16 10.77 2.22
C THR A 98 7.97 10.13 2.86
N ASN A 99 8.11 8.85 3.19
CA ASN A 99 7.09 8.00 3.75
C ASN A 99 7.58 7.28 5.02
N LEU A 100 6.76 7.13 6.06
CA LEU A 100 6.98 6.24 7.19
C LEU A 100 5.66 5.65 7.69
N THR A 101 5.42 4.36 7.52
CA THR A 101 4.24 3.67 8.03
C THR A 101 4.59 2.78 9.20
N ILE A 102 3.72 2.74 10.20
CA ILE A 102 3.78 1.78 11.29
C ILE A 102 2.42 1.06 11.39
N GLY A 103 2.47 -0.24 11.60
CA GLY A 103 1.30 -1.07 11.81
C GLY A 103 1.56 -2.10 12.89
N ALA A 104 0.59 -2.34 13.76
CA ALA A 104 0.67 -3.41 14.76
C ALA A 104 -0.71 -3.96 15.10
N GLY A 105 -0.78 -5.24 15.44
CA GLY A 105 -2.01 -5.84 15.93
C GLY A 105 -1.99 -7.37 15.97
N PRO A 106 -3.13 -7.98 16.36
CA PRO A 106 -3.21 -9.42 16.62
C PRO A 106 -3.24 -10.25 15.34
N THR A 107 -2.75 -11.49 15.44
CA THR A 107 -2.69 -12.47 14.33
C THR A 107 -3.91 -13.39 14.25
N GLY A 108 -4.87 -13.21 15.17
CA GLY A 108 -6.09 -14.00 15.22
C GLY A 108 -6.91 -13.88 13.92
N GLU A 109 -7.69 -14.89 13.60
CA GLU A 109 -8.35 -14.95 12.28
C GLU A 109 -9.49 -13.94 12.13
N GLN A 110 -10.02 -13.41 13.22
CA GLN A 110 -11.11 -12.46 13.19
C GLN A 110 -10.58 -11.02 13.15
N PRO A 111 -11.22 -10.12 12.39
CA PRO A 111 -12.46 -10.31 11.61
C PRO A 111 -12.28 -10.93 10.21
N THR A 112 -11.05 -11.12 9.74
CA THR A 112 -10.76 -11.48 8.33
C THR A 112 -11.38 -12.80 7.85
N ARG A 113 -11.47 -13.82 8.70
CA ARG A 113 -12.13 -15.10 8.37
C ARG A 113 -13.62 -14.94 8.19
N TYR A 114 -14.29 -14.18 9.06
CA TYR A 114 -15.73 -13.94 8.92
C TYR A 114 -16.02 -13.25 7.57
N LEU A 115 -15.22 -12.24 7.22
CA LEU A 115 -15.36 -11.52 5.95
C LEU A 115 -15.14 -12.43 4.74
N GLN A 116 -14.13 -13.30 4.79
CA GLN A 116 -13.90 -14.26 3.70
C GLN A 116 -14.98 -15.33 3.63
N ASN A 117 -15.16 -16.11 4.69
CA ASN A 117 -15.97 -17.33 4.67
C ASN A 117 -17.48 -17.05 4.76
N GLU A 118 -17.90 -16.15 5.64
CA GLU A 118 -19.33 -15.92 5.89
C GLU A 118 -19.92 -14.86 4.94
N PHE A 119 -19.15 -13.80 4.65
CA PHE A 119 -19.65 -12.73 3.78
C PHE A 119 -19.36 -13.02 2.30
N ILE A 120 -18.09 -13.16 1.90
CA ILE A 120 -17.76 -13.35 0.48
C ILE A 120 -18.16 -14.75 -0.02
N HIS A 121 -17.69 -15.81 0.63
CA HIS A 121 -17.89 -17.18 0.15
C HIS A 121 -19.36 -17.61 0.28
N ASP A 122 -19.95 -17.54 1.46
CA ASP A 122 -21.33 -17.97 1.68
C ASP A 122 -22.37 -16.99 1.11
N MET A 123 -22.31 -15.70 1.49
CA MET A 123 -23.39 -14.76 1.20
C MET A 123 -23.36 -14.20 -0.23
N ILE A 124 -22.18 -13.90 -0.79
CA ILE A 124 -22.06 -13.26 -2.11
C ILE A 124 -21.91 -14.27 -3.24
N TYR A 125 -21.01 -15.26 -3.11
CA TYR A 125 -20.63 -16.12 -4.23
C TYR A 125 -21.14 -17.57 -4.14
N GLY A 126 -21.61 -18.02 -2.97
CA GLY A 126 -22.09 -19.38 -2.74
C GLY A 126 -21.02 -20.46 -2.97
N ILE A 127 -19.75 -20.16 -2.66
CA ILE A 127 -18.60 -21.08 -2.84
C ILE A 127 -18.15 -21.70 -1.51
N PRO A 128 -17.48 -22.86 -1.51
CA PRO A 128 -17.05 -23.52 -0.27
C PRO A 128 -16.14 -22.64 0.60
N LYS A 129 -16.31 -22.73 1.93
CA LYS A 129 -15.44 -22.04 2.90
C LYS A 129 -14.02 -22.57 2.87
N VAL A 130 -13.05 -21.69 3.11
CA VAL A 130 -11.66 -22.11 3.26
C VAL A 130 -11.46 -22.70 4.66
N PRO A 131 -10.91 -23.92 4.78
CA PRO A 131 -10.70 -24.57 6.07
C PRO A 131 -9.66 -23.84 6.92
N THR A 132 -9.73 -24.08 8.22
CA THR A 132 -8.79 -23.58 9.22
C THR A 132 -8.43 -24.76 10.11
N ASP A 133 -7.13 -24.96 10.35
CA ASP A 133 -6.64 -26.00 11.26
C ASP A 133 -6.09 -25.36 12.53
N GLN A 134 -4.84 -24.87 12.50
CA GLN A 134 -4.25 -24.11 13.60
C GLN A 134 -4.22 -22.62 13.28
N THR A 135 -4.69 -21.81 14.23
CA THR A 135 -4.61 -20.35 14.14
C THR A 135 -3.35 -19.86 14.85
N ARG A 136 -2.57 -19.02 14.19
CA ARG A 136 -1.47 -18.30 14.81
C ARG A 136 -2.00 -17.32 15.87
N ASP A 137 -1.56 -17.48 17.11
CA ASP A 137 -1.85 -16.53 18.20
C ASP A 137 -0.60 -15.71 18.54
N GLY A 138 -0.72 -14.40 18.51
CA GLY A 138 0.40 -13.48 18.61
C GLY A 138 0.05 -12.05 18.22
N VAL A 139 1.07 -11.20 18.31
CA VAL A 139 1.03 -9.80 17.86
C VAL A 139 2.13 -9.62 16.83
N ASP A 140 1.75 -9.10 15.68
CA ASP A 140 2.68 -8.76 14.61
C ASP A 140 2.73 -7.24 14.43
N PHE A 141 3.88 -6.75 13.96
CA PHE A 141 4.08 -5.35 13.63
C PHE A 141 4.94 -5.21 12.37
N MET A 142 4.73 -4.10 11.67
CA MET A 142 5.49 -3.70 10.50
C MET A 142 5.80 -2.21 10.56
N VAL A 143 6.97 -1.85 10.05
CA VAL A 143 7.43 -0.49 9.82
C VAL A 143 7.89 -0.40 8.38
N ASP A 144 7.31 0.55 7.64
CA ASP A 144 7.64 0.82 6.25
C ASP A 144 8.23 2.22 6.15
N SER A 145 9.17 2.43 5.24
CA SER A 145 9.62 3.76 4.89
C SER A 145 9.93 3.86 3.42
N SER A 146 9.78 5.04 2.84
CA SER A 146 10.10 5.25 1.44
C SER A 146 10.52 6.68 1.13
N ILE A 147 11.25 6.85 0.03
CA ILE A 147 11.61 8.14 -0.54
C ILE A 147 11.24 8.10 -2.01
N THR A 148 10.46 9.08 -2.45
CA THR A 148 9.89 9.12 -3.80
C THR A 148 10.18 10.45 -4.48
N ARG A 149 10.74 10.39 -5.68
CA ARG A 149 10.88 11.51 -6.61
C ARG A 149 9.67 11.57 -7.52
N TRP A 150 9.05 12.74 -7.62
CA TRP A 150 7.92 13.06 -8.48
C TRP A 150 8.36 13.90 -9.67
N LEU A 151 7.83 13.56 -10.83
CA LEU A 151 8.06 14.23 -12.11
C LEU A 151 6.71 14.58 -12.76
N PRO A 152 6.64 15.66 -13.55
CA PRO A 152 5.43 15.99 -14.30
C PRO A 152 5.19 14.97 -15.43
N LEU A 153 3.93 14.80 -15.81
CA LEU A 153 3.51 14.11 -17.04
C LEU A 153 2.81 15.14 -17.92
N LEU A 154 3.48 15.61 -18.97
CA LEU A 154 3.02 16.72 -19.81
C LEU A 154 2.76 17.98 -18.95
N ASP A 155 1.55 18.51 -18.97
CA ASP A 155 1.07 19.65 -18.20
C ASP A 155 0.62 19.29 -16.77
N GLN A 156 0.62 17.99 -16.43
CA GLN A 156 0.14 17.51 -15.13
C GLN A 156 1.30 17.39 -14.12
N PRO A 157 1.30 18.18 -13.04
CA PRO A 157 2.35 18.10 -12.03
C PRO A 157 2.22 16.81 -11.21
N LYS A 158 3.37 16.29 -10.74
CA LYS A 158 3.49 15.14 -9.82
C LYS A 158 2.67 13.91 -10.26
N LYS A 159 2.97 13.39 -11.45
CA LYS A 159 2.27 12.21 -12.01
C LYS A 159 3.18 11.01 -12.18
N ILE A 160 4.40 11.20 -12.66
CA ILE A 160 5.40 10.14 -12.73
C ILE A 160 6.12 10.08 -11.39
N PHE A 161 6.41 8.88 -10.89
CA PHE A 161 7.17 8.69 -9.67
C PHE A 161 8.27 7.64 -9.84
N VAL A 162 9.37 7.84 -9.11
CA VAL A 162 10.44 6.86 -8.94
C VAL A 162 10.83 6.88 -7.47
N GLY A 163 10.87 5.74 -6.80
CA GLY A 163 11.15 5.69 -5.38
C GLY A 163 11.82 4.41 -4.94
N ILE A 164 12.41 4.48 -3.75
CA ILE A 164 12.94 3.34 -3.02
C ILE A 164 12.22 3.26 -1.68
N GLY A 165 12.09 2.05 -1.14
CA GLY A 165 11.49 1.85 0.17
C GLY A 165 12.02 0.61 0.86
N SER A 166 11.72 0.51 2.15
CA SER A 166 12.08 -0.63 2.98
C SER A 166 10.93 -0.97 3.91
N SER A 167 10.77 -2.25 4.19
CA SER A 167 9.78 -2.79 5.12
C SER A 167 10.49 -3.69 6.13
N THR A 168 10.16 -3.56 7.40
CA THR A 168 10.79 -4.34 8.49
C THR A 168 9.78 -4.60 9.59
N GLY A 169 9.87 -5.76 10.23
CA GLY A 169 8.97 -6.09 11.32
C GLY A 169 9.02 -7.56 11.69
N SER A 170 7.98 -8.04 12.34
CA SER A 170 7.88 -9.44 12.74
C SER A 170 7.57 -10.37 11.56
N LEU A 171 6.96 -9.86 10.49
CA LEU A 171 6.54 -10.68 9.35
C LEU A 171 7.70 -11.05 8.42
N TYR A 172 8.35 -10.04 7.84
CA TYR A 172 9.49 -10.15 6.92
C TYR A 172 10.27 -8.83 6.87
N TYR A 173 11.39 -8.85 6.15
CA TYR A 173 12.16 -7.66 5.80
C TYR A 173 12.22 -7.53 4.29
N GLU A 174 12.14 -6.30 3.78
CA GLU A 174 12.17 -6.06 2.35
C GLU A 174 12.83 -4.72 2.02
N VAL A 175 13.56 -4.68 0.92
CA VAL A 175 14.01 -3.44 0.27
C VAL A 175 13.46 -3.45 -1.15
N SER A 176 12.87 -2.34 -1.56
CA SER A 176 12.19 -2.25 -2.85
C SER A 176 12.54 -0.97 -3.61
N ALA A 177 12.43 -1.05 -4.93
CA ALA A 177 12.42 0.07 -5.84
C ALA A 177 11.14 0.04 -6.66
N ARG A 178 10.55 1.21 -6.91
CA ARG A 178 9.28 1.33 -7.64
C ARG A 178 9.30 2.51 -8.59
N VAL A 179 8.60 2.37 -9.70
CA VAL A 179 8.40 3.40 -10.71
C VAL A 179 7.00 3.31 -11.26
N GLY A 180 6.40 4.44 -11.61
CA GLY A 180 5.06 4.43 -12.16
C GLY A 180 4.47 5.79 -12.45
N ILE A 181 3.17 5.76 -12.71
CA ILE A 181 2.30 6.91 -12.93
C ILE A 181 1.16 6.82 -11.93
N ARG A 182 0.85 7.93 -11.24
CA ARG A 182 -0.28 8.03 -10.31
C ARG A 182 -1.28 9.09 -10.76
N GLY A 183 -2.51 8.65 -11.04
CA GLY A 183 -3.64 9.53 -11.30
C GLY A 183 -3.48 10.42 -12.54
N ALA A 184 -2.97 9.88 -13.65
CA ALA A 184 -2.94 10.60 -14.92
C ALA A 184 -4.38 10.91 -15.36
N LYS A 185 -4.70 12.19 -15.59
CA LYS A 185 -6.05 12.68 -15.95
C LYS A 185 -6.37 12.35 -17.41
N ILE A 186 -6.51 11.06 -17.72
CA ILE A 186 -6.75 10.55 -19.08
C ILE A 186 -8.06 11.07 -19.67
N GLY A 187 -9.08 11.27 -18.83
CA GLY A 187 -10.36 11.81 -19.25
C GLY A 187 -10.27 13.24 -19.76
N SER A 188 -9.58 14.10 -19.00
CA SER A 188 -9.33 15.49 -19.40
C SER A 188 -8.45 15.57 -20.64
N SER A 189 -7.44 14.70 -20.74
CA SER A 189 -6.55 14.61 -21.90
C SER A 189 -7.31 14.20 -23.16
N ALA A 190 -8.20 13.20 -23.06
CA ALA A 190 -9.03 12.74 -24.17
C ALA A 190 -9.98 13.84 -24.68
N LEU A 191 -10.62 14.59 -23.77
CA LEU A 191 -11.48 15.72 -24.16
C LEU A 191 -10.70 16.85 -24.82
N SER A 192 -9.50 17.15 -24.34
CA SER A 192 -8.62 18.12 -24.98
C SER A 192 -8.26 17.71 -26.41
N LEU A 193 -7.93 16.44 -26.64
CA LEU A 193 -7.61 15.90 -27.97
C LEU A 193 -8.80 15.95 -28.94
N LEU A 194 -10.02 15.81 -28.43
CA LEU A 194 -11.26 15.91 -29.21
C LEU A 194 -11.74 17.37 -29.42
N GLY A 195 -11.02 18.37 -28.90
CA GLY A 195 -11.41 19.78 -28.97
C GLY A 195 -12.57 20.15 -28.05
N TRP A 196 -12.91 19.29 -27.08
CA TRP A 196 -14.02 19.46 -26.12
C TRP A 196 -13.53 19.82 -24.71
N GLY A 197 -12.30 20.33 -24.60
CA GLY A 197 -11.67 20.66 -23.32
C GLY A 197 -12.47 21.65 -22.48
N GLU A 198 -13.16 22.60 -23.12
CA GLU A 198 -13.99 23.63 -22.46
C GLU A 198 -15.49 23.26 -22.39
N THR A 199 -15.90 22.10 -22.91
CA THR A 199 -17.32 21.73 -22.97
C THR A 199 -17.84 21.31 -21.60
N HIS A 200 -18.83 22.00 -21.04
CA HIS A 200 -19.37 21.71 -19.69
C HIS A 200 -20.68 20.91 -19.69
N ASN A 201 -20.85 19.96 -20.59
CA ASN A 201 -22.01 19.06 -20.59
C ASN A 201 -21.79 17.83 -19.69
N LEU A 202 -22.87 17.09 -19.42
CA LEU A 202 -22.85 15.92 -18.54
C LEU A 202 -21.86 14.84 -19.01
N ALA A 203 -21.79 14.57 -20.32
CA ALA A 203 -20.89 13.57 -20.89
C ALA A 203 -19.42 13.98 -20.74
N ALA A 204 -19.07 15.23 -21.03
CA ALA A 204 -17.72 15.75 -20.85
C ALA A 204 -17.32 15.75 -19.37
N ASN A 205 -18.20 16.16 -18.47
CA ASN A 205 -17.93 16.12 -17.02
C ASN A 205 -17.73 14.68 -16.52
N PHE A 206 -18.52 13.72 -17.02
CA PHE A 206 -18.32 12.30 -16.70
C PHE A 206 -16.96 11.80 -17.18
N VAL A 207 -16.59 12.09 -18.43
CA VAL A 207 -15.30 11.68 -19.00
C VAL A 207 -14.13 12.32 -18.25
N ARG A 208 -14.20 13.60 -17.88
CA ARG A 208 -13.14 14.30 -17.11
C ARG A 208 -12.75 13.58 -15.82
N GLY A 209 -13.70 12.87 -15.21
CA GLY A 209 -13.49 12.16 -13.95
C GLY A 209 -12.54 10.98 -14.03
N PHE A 210 -12.20 10.48 -15.22
CA PHE A 210 -11.32 9.31 -15.36
C PHE A 210 -9.84 9.65 -15.16
N GLN A 211 -9.22 8.92 -14.25
CA GLN A 211 -7.77 8.91 -14.06
C GLN A 211 -7.20 7.49 -14.15
N TRP A 212 -5.96 7.37 -14.60
CA TRP A 212 -5.25 6.10 -14.73
C TRP A 212 -3.97 6.10 -13.90
N SER A 213 -3.67 4.96 -13.29
CA SER A 213 -2.41 4.73 -12.58
C SER A 213 -1.80 3.40 -12.98
N ALA A 214 -0.47 3.32 -12.93
CA ALA A 214 0.27 2.09 -13.11
C ALA A 214 1.60 2.15 -12.35
N MET A 215 2.07 0.99 -11.87
CA MET A 215 3.30 0.88 -11.10
C MET A 215 3.99 -0.45 -11.39
N GLY A 216 5.29 -0.39 -11.61
CA GLY A 216 6.19 -1.54 -11.46
C GLY A 216 7.00 -1.40 -10.18
N ARG A 217 7.15 -2.49 -9.44
CA ARG A 217 7.97 -2.59 -8.22
C ARG A 217 8.82 -3.84 -8.30
N ILE A 218 10.07 -3.72 -7.87
CA ILE A 218 10.99 -4.83 -7.66
C ILE A 218 11.42 -4.80 -6.21
N ALA A 219 11.52 -5.96 -5.56
CA ALA A 219 12.00 -6.02 -4.20
C ALA A 219 12.87 -7.24 -3.92
N GLN A 220 13.69 -7.09 -2.89
CA GLN A 220 14.48 -8.14 -2.30
C GLN A 220 13.98 -8.36 -0.88
N ALA A 221 13.47 -9.56 -0.62
CA ALA A 221 12.87 -9.90 0.66
C ALA A 221 13.71 -10.93 1.43
N TYR A 222 13.61 -10.86 2.76
CA TYR A 222 14.30 -11.72 3.70
C TYR A 222 13.31 -12.19 4.75
N GLY A 223 13.48 -13.44 5.20
CA GLY A 223 12.56 -14.05 6.16
C GLY A 223 12.53 -13.30 7.49
N GLY A 224 11.32 -13.18 8.05
CA GLY A 224 11.08 -12.64 9.39
C GLY A 224 10.79 -13.73 10.41
N ALA A 225 10.27 -13.32 11.57
CA ALA A 225 9.89 -14.25 12.63
C ALA A 225 8.66 -15.08 12.26
N ALA A 226 7.66 -14.46 11.60
CA ALA A 226 6.45 -15.13 11.13
C ALA A 226 6.69 -15.87 9.81
N PHE A 227 7.30 -15.22 8.82
CA PHE A 227 7.58 -15.82 7.51
C PHE A 227 9.07 -16.09 7.36
N ARG A 228 9.53 -17.26 7.80
CA ARG A 228 10.96 -17.64 7.74
C ARG A 228 11.44 -17.94 6.32
N HIS A 229 10.54 -18.42 5.46
CA HIS A 229 10.83 -18.77 4.07
C HIS A 229 10.00 -17.85 3.18
N VAL A 230 10.68 -16.90 2.53
CA VAL A 230 10.11 -15.98 1.56
C VAL A 230 10.90 -16.04 0.27
N SER A 231 10.30 -15.62 -0.84
CA SER A 231 11.02 -15.44 -2.09
C SER A 231 12.10 -14.38 -1.91
N PRO A 232 13.38 -14.65 -2.25
CA PRO A 232 14.45 -13.67 -2.12
C PRO A 232 14.27 -12.48 -3.06
N GLN A 233 13.52 -12.63 -4.16
CA GLN A 233 13.20 -11.57 -5.10
C GLN A 233 11.73 -11.63 -5.49
N ASN A 234 11.09 -10.47 -5.53
CA ASN A 234 9.74 -10.35 -6.06
C ASN A 234 9.59 -9.14 -6.98
N TYR A 235 8.56 -9.22 -7.82
CA TYR A 235 8.20 -8.20 -8.80
C TYR A 235 6.69 -8.02 -8.73
N ILE A 236 6.26 -6.76 -8.64
CA ILE A 236 4.85 -6.40 -8.59
C ILE A 236 4.53 -5.46 -9.74
N LEU A 237 3.45 -5.76 -10.46
CA LEU A 237 2.86 -4.89 -11.47
C LEU A 237 1.44 -4.54 -11.04
N GLN A 238 1.16 -3.25 -10.88
CA GLN A 238 -0.17 -2.72 -10.57
C GLN A 238 -0.65 -1.80 -11.68
N THR A 239 -1.93 -1.89 -12.02
CA THR A 239 -2.62 -0.91 -12.85
C THR A 239 -4.01 -0.66 -12.29
N SER A 240 -4.49 0.57 -12.37
CA SER A 240 -5.82 0.92 -11.91
C SER A 240 -6.44 2.04 -12.73
N LEU A 241 -7.76 2.03 -12.76
CA LEU A 241 -8.59 3.07 -13.35
C LEU A 241 -9.48 3.62 -12.24
N SER A 242 -9.48 4.93 -12.08
CA SER A 242 -10.39 5.62 -11.17
C SER A 242 -11.36 6.51 -11.93
N TRP A 243 -12.55 6.66 -11.37
CA TRP A 243 -13.51 7.68 -11.74
C TRP A 243 -13.87 8.48 -10.49
N GLY A 244 -13.80 9.80 -10.58
CA GLY A 244 -14.07 10.64 -9.42
C GLY A 244 -14.50 12.05 -9.76
N ILE A 245 -14.94 12.73 -8.70
CA ILE A 245 -15.30 14.14 -8.67
C ILE A 245 -14.20 14.86 -7.90
N TYR A 246 -13.48 15.73 -8.60
CA TYR A 246 -12.33 16.46 -8.06
C TYR A 246 -12.66 17.94 -7.98
N ASP A 247 -12.20 18.60 -6.91
CA ASP A 247 -12.20 20.04 -6.78
C ASP A 247 -10.77 20.54 -6.59
N GLU A 248 -10.60 21.78 -6.13
CA GLU A 248 -9.29 22.37 -5.88
C GLU A 248 -8.55 21.75 -4.68
N GLN A 249 -9.24 20.93 -3.87
CA GLN A 249 -8.59 20.28 -2.74
C GLN A 249 -7.74 19.09 -3.19
N PRO A 250 -6.67 18.74 -2.45
CA PRO A 250 -5.84 17.57 -2.76
C PRO A 250 -6.61 16.25 -2.74
N LEU A 251 -7.64 16.15 -1.88
CA LEU A 251 -8.46 14.97 -1.70
C LEU A 251 -9.72 15.01 -2.60
N PRO A 252 -10.06 13.92 -3.30
CA PRO A 252 -11.27 13.87 -4.12
C PRO A 252 -12.52 14.06 -3.26
N LYS A 253 -13.54 14.74 -3.80
CA LYS A 253 -14.89 14.73 -3.19
C LYS A 253 -15.42 13.31 -3.08
N PHE A 254 -15.24 12.58 -4.18
CA PHE A 254 -15.64 11.20 -4.34
C PHE A 254 -14.75 10.56 -5.40
N GLU A 255 -14.28 9.35 -5.16
CA GLU A 255 -13.55 8.56 -6.15
C GLU A 255 -13.86 7.07 -5.93
N ILE A 256 -14.07 6.36 -7.03
CA ILE A 256 -14.00 4.90 -7.07
C ILE A 256 -12.79 4.54 -7.92
N GLU A 257 -11.93 3.68 -7.41
CA GLU A 257 -10.77 3.15 -8.11
C GLU A 257 -10.81 1.62 -8.11
N THR A 258 -10.63 1.02 -9.28
CA THR A 258 -10.52 -0.44 -9.43
C THR A 258 -9.16 -0.74 -10.02
N GLY A 259 -8.49 -1.79 -9.52
CA GLY A 259 -7.15 -2.13 -9.97
C GLY A 259 -6.88 -3.63 -10.00
N VAL A 260 -5.86 -3.98 -10.77
CA VAL A 260 -5.35 -5.34 -10.87
C VAL A 260 -3.88 -5.30 -10.45
N SER A 261 -3.48 -6.29 -9.66
CA SER A 261 -2.11 -6.46 -9.17
C SER A 261 -1.61 -7.85 -9.54
N MET A 262 -0.43 -7.92 -10.12
CA MET A 262 0.30 -9.17 -10.34
C MET A 262 1.54 -9.13 -9.46
N ASP A 263 1.71 -10.13 -8.60
CA ASP A 263 2.88 -10.32 -7.74
C ASP A 263 3.55 -11.64 -8.12
N SER A 264 4.86 -11.64 -8.35
CA SER A 264 5.60 -12.88 -8.61
C SER A 264 5.65 -13.83 -7.40
N GLY A 265 5.23 -13.37 -6.23
CA GLY A 265 5.05 -14.14 -5.01
C GLY A 265 6.08 -13.79 -3.93
N LEU A 266 5.59 -13.40 -2.75
CA LEU A 266 6.39 -13.38 -1.52
C LEU A 266 6.53 -14.78 -0.92
N PHE A 267 5.53 -15.63 -1.11
CA PHE A 267 5.44 -16.97 -0.52
C PHE A 267 6.04 -18.04 -1.43
N VAL A 268 6.67 -19.03 -0.81
CA VAL A 268 7.31 -20.16 -1.50
C VAL A 268 6.68 -21.48 -1.08
N ASP A 269 6.65 -22.42 -2.02
CA ASP A 269 6.22 -23.80 -1.76
C ASP A 269 7.28 -24.61 -0.99
N PHE A 270 6.99 -25.88 -0.69
CA PHE A 270 7.94 -26.79 -0.05
C PHE A 270 9.25 -27.01 -0.84
N GLN A 271 9.26 -26.72 -2.15
CA GLN A 271 10.44 -26.81 -3.02
C GLN A 271 11.20 -25.48 -3.13
N GLY A 272 10.72 -24.42 -2.47
CA GLY A 272 11.30 -23.07 -2.55
C GLY A 272 10.93 -22.32 -3.83
N LYS A 273 9.96 -22.81 -4.61
CA LYS A 273 9.47 -22.12 -5.82
C LYS A 273 8.46 -21.05 -5.41
N THR A 274 8.54 -19.90 -6.07
CA THR A 274 7.66 -18.76 -5.82
C THR A 274 6.25 -19.07 -6.32
N LEU A 275 5.27 -18.58 -5.58
CA LEU A 275 3.87 -18.63 -5.99
C LEU A 275 3.54 -17.33 -6.72
N GLU A 276 3.45 -17.38 -8.05
CA GLU A 276 2.92 -16.23 -8.78
C GLU A 276 1.45 -16.01 -8.37
N GLU A 277 1.20 -14.84 -7.79
CA GLU A 277 -0.08 -14.44 -7.24
C GLU A 277 -0.67 -13.31 -8.09
N ARG A 278 -1.92 -13.48 -8.50
CA ARG A 278 -2.66 -12.48 -9.27
C ARG A 278 -3.88 -12.06 -8.47
N PHE A 279 -3.91 -10.79 -8.10
CA PHE A 279 -4.97 -10.19 -7.29
C PHE A 279 -5.79 -9.19 -8.10
N SER A 280 -7.06 -9.10 -7.77
CA SER A 280 -7.90 -7.95 -8.13
C SER A 280 -8.21 -7.13 -6.88
N SER A 281 -7.86 -5.84 -6.89
CA SER A 281 -8.42 -4.87 -5.96
C SER A 281 -9.80 -4.47 -6.49
N LEU A 282 -10.83 -5.06 -5.90
CA LEU A 282 -12.20 -5.07 -6.43
C LEU A 282 -12.81 -3.66 -6.42
N ALA A 283 -12.55 -2.87 -5.37
CA ALA A 283 -12.87 -1.45 -5.32
C ALA A 283 -12.16 -0.74 -4.15
N THR A 284 -11.47 0.35 -4.44
CA THR A 284 -11.18 1.42 -3.48
C THR A 284 -12.21 2.52 -3.64
N ILE A 285 -12.87 2.91 -2.56
CA ILE A 285 -13.81 4.03 -2.50
C ILE A 285 -13.21 5.10 -1.61
N ARG A 286 -13.09 6.33 -2.11
CA ARG A 286 -12.61 7.49 -1.35
C ARG A 286 -13.68 8.56 -1.31
N VAL A 287 -13.95 9.06 -0.11
CA VAL A 287 -14.86 10.19 0.13
C VAL A 287 -14.13 11.15 1.05
N ARG A 288 -13.52 12.19 0.46
CA ARG A 288 -12.69 13.15 1.18
C ARG A 288 -11.60 12.43 1.98
N ASN A 289 -11.71 12.52 3.29
CA ASN A 289 -10.73 12.02 4.24
C ASN A 289 -10.90 10.51 4.48
N PHE A 290 -12.01 9.91 4.08
CA PHE A 290 -12.27 8.49 4.32
C PHE A 290 -11.95 7.67 3.08
N ALA A 291 -11.29 6.53 3.28
CA ALA A 291 -11.13 5.54 2.23
C ALA A 291 -11.37 4.13 2.73
N PHE A 292 -12.04 3.35 1.89
CA PHE A 292 -12.25 1.93 2.05
C PHE A 292 -11.69 1.21 0.84
N GLU A 293 -10.97 0.13 1.04
CA GLU A 293 -10.49 -0.74 -0.02
C GLU A 293 -10.72 -2.19 0.36
N SER A 294 -11.07 -3.03 -0.62
CA SER A 294 -10.98 -4.47 -0.48
C SER A 294 -10.38 -5.12 -1.73
N TRP A 295 -9.70 -6.23 -1.52
CA TRP A 295 -9.04 -7.00 -2.57
C TRP A 295 -9.25 -8.50 -2.34
N ASN A 296 -9.16 -9.26 -3.43
CA ASN A 296 -9.36 -10.70 -3.42
C ASN A 296 -8.50 -11.38 -4.51
N ASP A 297 -8.13 -12.63 -4.27
CA ASP A 297 -7.35 -13.51 -5.16
C ASP A 297 -8.17 -14.10 -6.34
N MET A 298 -9.41 -13.65 -6.53
CA MET A 298 -10.39 -14.22 -7.47
C MET A 298 -9.88 -14.46 -8.91
N VAL A 299 -8.92 -13.67 -9.37
CA VAL A 299 -8.30 -13.83 -10.70
C VAL A 299 -7.50 -15.11 -10.80
N ASN A 300 -6.83 -15.51 -9.73
CA ASN A 300 -6.02 -16.71 -9.69
C ASN A 300 -6.86 -17.97 -9.46
N ARG A 301 -8.10 -17.83 -8.98
CA ARG A 301 -8.98 -18.96 -8.63
C ARG A 301 -8.27 -19.95 -7.69
N LYS A 302 -7.47 -19.43 -6.76
CA LYS A 302 -6.66 -20.21 -5.84
C LYS A 302 -6.94 -19.65 -4.46
N ASP A 303 -7.81 -20.30 -3.69
CA ASP A 303 -8.24 -19.80 -2.37
C ASP A 303 -7.16 -20.09 -1.29
N TYR A 304 -5.89 -19.83 -1.62
CA TYR A 304 -4.72 -20.23 -0.85
C TYR A 304 -3.61 -19.22 -0.85
N GLY A 305 -2.99 -19.03 0.33
CA GLY A 305 -2.02 -17.97 0.55
C GLY A 305 -2.70 -16.68 0.93
N PRO A 306 -2.24 -15.54 0.42
CA PRO A 306 -2.98 -14.30 0.50
C PRO A 306 -4.31 -14.46 -0.23
N THR A 307 -5.42 -14.38 0.49
CA THR A 307 -6.73 -14.63 -0.13
C THR A 307 -7.60 -13.38 -0.20
N TYR A 308 -7.79 -12.74 0.94
CA TYR A 308 -8.69 -11.62 1.10
C TYR A 308 -8.05 -10.56 1.98
N GLY A 309 -8.38 -9.30 1.73
CA GLY A 309 -8.14 -8.27 2.71
C GLY A 309 -8.98 -7.04 2.50
N LEU A 310 -8.93 -6.20 3.52
CA LEU A 310 -9.59 -4.91 3.51
C LEU A 310 -8.73 -3.87 4.22
N ARG A 311 -9.03 -2.62 3.90
CA ARG A 311 -8.46 -1.46 4.55
C ARG A 311 -9.51 -0.38 4.74
N LEU A 312 -9.50 0.21 5.92
CA LEU A 312 -10.31 1.37 6.31
C LEU A 312 -9.38 2.44 6.82
N THR A 313 -9.47 3.64 6.28
CA THR A 313 -8.51 4.72 6.54
C THR A 313 -9.21 6.06 6.66
N VAL A 314 -8.64 6.93 7.49
CA VAL A 314 -9.06 8.32 7.69
C VAL A 314 -7.85 9.24 7.65
N ASP A 315 -7.88 10.22 6.76
CA ASP A 315 -6.93 11.32 6.70
C ASP A 315 -7.32 12.42 7.70
N VAL A 316 -6.52 12.56 8.75
CA VAL A 316 -6.69 13.58 9.79
C VAL A 316 -5.71 14.74 9.64
N TYR A 317 -4.97 14.84 8.52
CA TYR A 317 -3.96 15.88 8.27
C TYR A 317 -4.53 17.26 8.46
N GLN A 318 -5.68 17.52 7.82
CA GLN A 318 -6.28 18.85 7.79
C GLN A 318 -6.72 19.32 9.17
N TRP A 319 -7.00 18.40 10.10
CA TRP A 319 -7.42 18.71 11.47
C TRP A 319 -6.23 18.95 12.40
N ILE A 320 -5.10 18.30 12.11
CA ILE A 320 -3.92 18.30 12.96
C ILE A 320 -2.88 19.33 12.50
N ALA A 321 -2.72 19.53 11.19
CA ALA A 321 -1.75 20.47 10.62
C ALA A 321 -1.86 21.91 11.18
N PRO A 322 -3.06 22.46 11.46
CA PRO A 322 -3.17 23.78 12.08
C PRO A 322 -2.60 23.88 13.50
N LEU A 323 -2.47 22.76 14.23
CA LEU A 323 -1.95 22.74 15.60
C LEU A 323 -0.42 22.89 15.67
N PHE A 324 0.26 22.77 14.52
CA PHE A 324 1.72 22.81 14.39
C PHE A 324 2.22 23.97 13.52
N GLN A 325 1.34 24.93 13.21
CA GLN A 325 1.67 26.19 12.55
C GLN A 325 1.76 27.33 13.56
#